data_AF-A0A937XE23-F1
#
_entry.id   AF-A0A937XE23-F1
#
_cell.length_a   1.000
_cell.length_b   1.000
_cell.length_c   1.000
_cell.angle_alpha   90.00
_cell.angle_beta   90.00
_cell.angle_gamma   90.00
#
_symmetry.space_group_name_H-M   'P 1'
#
loop_
_entity.id
_entity.type
_entity.pdbx_description
1 polymer ?
#
loop_
_entity_poly.entity_id
_entity_poly.type
_entity_poly.pdbx_seq_one_letter_code
_entity_poly.pdbx_strand_id
1 'polypeptide(L)'
;MRPSSSLAVTVACVLAALLAFPGCGSDRATGAGDVNDSASQTVNLNDPYGGFLPVSEEPAFDDAEVSSLAGREAPQEDGYAGLSEGQRERARAQERDPARLVYSLSVLWGDLQLPDWDATGDPPPERDPLTWDGSMTLSNGTIKVVSLIDFERDEDFLLPRETRESVSWVSVTSGGFDGLRVLILLPSDSTGGRAVETLTFVAGDFVKTFTTDALEELDELFELGDGSEVSFRAFRVNPLSTVAHGFCSGRWGWAEGDSVGTFRGHWIGGQDGALFGYMRGHYGVDAQGRQVFFGKLIHLDGGFGGFLRGHWEAAGTGQDDSRRAHGNFQGEWANARGSAVGRVRGHWSEAGRAPGVFSGAWSGRRITVGS
;
A
#
# COMPACT_ATOMS: atom_id res chain seq x y z
N MET A 1 51.25 50.75 16.09
CA MET A 1 51.90 49.43 16.20
C MET A 1 51.87 48.80 14.81
N ARG A 2 53.05 48.47 14.29
CA ARG A 2 53.29 47.96 12.92
C ARG A 2 53.03 46.44 12.83
N PRO A 3 52.79 45.91 11.62
CA PRO A 3 52.32 44.54 11.35
C PRO A 3 53.48 43.54 11.12
N SER A 4 53.15 42.34 10.62
CA SER A 4 53.99 41.18 10.17
C SER A 4 54.15 40.07 11.23
N SER A 5 54.07 38.76 10.94
CA SER A 5 54.58 38.04 9.76
C SER A 5 53.90 36.67 9.55
N SER A 6 53.85 36.27 8.28
CA SER A 6 53.53 34.95 7.74
C SER A 6 54.46 33.84 8.24
N LEU A 7 53.98 32.59 8.28
CA LEU A 7 54.82 31.44 7.98
C LEU A 7 53.98 30.32 7.35
N ALA A 8 54.14 30.16 6.03
CA ALA A 8 53.81 28.95 5.29
C ALA A 8 54.94 27.94 5.48
N VAL A 9 54.61 26.67 5.70
CA VAL A 9 55.56 25.56 5.54
C VAL A 9 54.96 24.57 4.56
N THR A 10 55.45 24.67 3.33
CA THR A 10 55.34 23.67 2.27
C THR A 10 56.42 22.62 2.52
N VAL A 11 56.05 21.34 2.62
CA VAL A 11 56.99 20.23 2.44
C VAL A 11 56.46 19.37 1.31
N ALA A 12 57.10 19.52 0.15
CA ALA A 12 57.03 18.60 -0.96
C ALA A 12 58.33 17.78 -0.95
N CYS A 13 58.22 16.45 -0.98
CA CYS A 13 59.29 15.56 -1.43
C CYS A 13 58.70 14.51 -2.36
N VAL A 14 59.04 14.68 -3.63
CA VAL A 14 58.89 13.76 -4.76
C VAL A 14 59.87 12.61 -4.61
N LEU A 15 59.46 11.35 -4.85
CA LEU A 15 60.26 10.44 -5.67
C LEU A 15 59.45 9.24 -6.17
N ALA A 16 59.34 9.19 -7.49
CA ALA A 16 58.80 8.11 -8.29
C ALA A 16 59.76 6.90 -8.29
N ALA A 17 59.19 5.70 -8.28
CA ALA A 17 59.85 4.51 -8.79
C ALA A 17 58.82 3.68 -9.56
N LEU A 18 59.02 3.64 -10.88
CA LEU A 18 58.40 2.76 -11.84
C LEU A 18 58.68 1.30 -11.49
N LEU A 19 57.63 0.48 -11.39
CA LEU A 19 57.66 -0.92 -11.81
C LEU A 19 56.40 -1.20 -12.63
N ALA A 20 56.61 -1.30 -13.94
CA ALA A 20 55.65 -1.83 -14.88
C ALA A 20 55.51 -3.34 -14.66
N PHE A 21 54.33 -3.78 -14.26
CA PHE A 21 53.88 -5.17 -14.41
C PHE A 21 52.87 -5.22 -15.55
N PRO A 22 53.08 -6.03 -16.61
CA PRO A 22 52.03 -6.39 -17.53
C PRO A 22 51.14 -7.42 -16.83
N GLY A 23 50.08 -6.95 -16.17
CA GLY A 23 49.08 -7.80 -15.52
C GLY A 23 47.85 -7.91 -16.41
N CYS A 24 47.61 -9.12 -16.90
CA CYS A 24 46.52 -9.55 -17.77
C CYS A 24 45.20 -8.79 -17.59
N GLY A 25 44.66 -8.29 -18.70
CA GLY A 25 43.26 -7.90 -18.78
C GLY A 25 42.40 -9.11 -18.40
N SER A 26 41.57 -8.93 -17.37
CA SER A 26 40.46 -9.82 -17.15
C SER A 26 39.42 -9.52 -18.21
N ASP A 27 39.51 -10.27 -19.31
CA ASP A 27 38.31 -10.66 -20.04
C ASP A 27 37.32 -11.17 -19.00
N ARG A 28 36.32 -10.34 -18.68
CA ARG A 28 35.11 -10.80 -18.00
C ARG A 28 34.43 -11.73 -18.99
N ALA A 29 34.87 -12.99 -18.95
CA ALA A 29 34.08 -14.11 -19.38
C ALA A 29 32.67 -13.90 -18.84
N THR A 30 31.68 -14.13 -19.70
CA THR A 30 30.27 -14.32 -19.40
C THR A 30 30.10 -15.54 -18.47
N GLY A 31 30.71 -15.47 -17.29
CA GLY A 31 30.54 -16.41 -16.21
C GLY A 31 29.06 -16.42 -15.88
N ALA A 32 28.53 -17.62 -15.66
CA ALA A 32 27.22 -17.79 -15.06
C ALA A 32 27.13 -16.80 -13.91
N GLY A 33 26.32 -15.74 -14.08
CA GLY A 33 26.08 -14.76 -13.04
C GLY A 33 25.67 -15.51 -11.79
N ASP A 34 26.02 -14.98 -10.62
CA ASP A 34 25.47 -15.51 -9.39
C ASP A 34 23.96 -15.58 -9.59
N VAL A 35 23.42 -16.80 -9.64
CA VAL A 35 22.00 -17.03 -9.87
C VAL A 35 21.16 -16.48 -8.72
N ASN A 36 21.77 -15.87 -7.71
CA ASN A 36 21.14 -15.16 -6.61
C ASN A 36 21.33 -13.63 -6.69
N ASP A 37 22.06 -13.10 -7.67
CA ASP A 37 22.20 -11.65 -7.86
C ASP A 37 20.89 -11.06 -8.36
N SER A 38 20.23 -10.26 -7.53
CA SER A 38 18.96 -9.63 -7.87
C SER A 38 19.09 -8.63 -9.03
N ALA A 39 20.28 -8.07 -9.27
CA ALA A 39 20.55 -7.22 -10.43
C ALA A 39 20.57 -8.00 -11.76
N SER A 40 20.67 -9.33 -11.71
CA SER A 40 20.69 -10.21 -12.88
C SER A 40 19.32 -10.85 -13.19
N GLN A 41 18.30 -10.60 -12.38
CA GLN A 41 16.96 -11.14 -12.59
C GLN A 41 16.36 -10.59 -13.90
N THR A 42 16.11 -11.49 -14.84
CA THR A 42 15.46 -11.15 -16.11
C THR A 42 13.96 -11.40 -15.98
N VAL A 43 13.17 -10.42 -16.40
CA VAL A 43 11.71 -10.53 -16.41
C VAL A 43 11.28 -11.67 -17.33
N ASN A 44 10.52 -12.63 -16.80
CA ASN A 44 10.00 -13.74 -17.59
C ASN A 44 8.55 -14.06 -17.19
N LEU A 45 7.59 -13.55 -17.96
CA LEU A 45 6.16 -13.77 -17.71
C LEU A 45 5.69 -15.23 -17.90
N ASN A 46 6.56 -16.12 -18.40
CA ASN A 46 6.28 -17.55 -18.53
C ASN A 46 6.90 -18.38 -17.40
N ASP A 47 7.74 -17.78 -16.55
CA ASP A 47 8.27 -18.40 -15.34
C ASP A 47 7.20 -18.42 -14.23
N PRO A 48 7.11 -19.46 -13.38
CA PRO A 48 6.10 -19.52 -12.32
C PRO A 48 6.09 -18.33 -11.34
N TYR A 49 7.19 -17.58 -11.24
CA TYR A 49 7.37 -16.41 -10.39
C TYR A 49 7.96 -15.21 -11.13
N GLY A 50 7.79 -15.13 -12.45
CA GLY A 50 8.20 -13.94 -13.20
C GLY A 50 9.71 -13.74 -13.32
N GLY A 51 10.54 -14.73 -12.92
CA GLY A 51 11.99 -14.59 -12.80
C GLY A 51 12.49 -14.17 -11.41
N PHE A 52 11.61 -13.98 -10.42
CA PHE A 52 12.01 -13.66 -9.04
C PHE A 52 12.60 -14.87 -8.30
N LEU A 53 13.55 -14.58 -7.41
CA LEU A 53 14.22 -15.59 -6.58
C LEU A 53 13.89 -15.43 -5.09
N PRO A 54 13.88 -16.53 -4.30
CA PRO A 54 13.49 -16.51 -2.89
C PRO A 54 14.65 -16.10 -1.97
N VAL A 55 15.37 -15.04 -2.35
CA VAL A 55 16.51 -14.48 -1.61
C VAL A 55 16.13 -13.16 -0.98
N SER A 56 16.77 -12.78 0.12
CA SER A 56 16.60 -11.45 0.72
C SER A 56 17.10 -10.35 -0.23
N GLU A 57 16.62 -9.13 -0.02
CA GLU A 57 17.01 -7.93 -0.76
C GLU A 57 17.38 -6.84 0.25
N GLU A 58 17.88 -5.69 -0.21
CA GLU A 58 17.95 -4.51 0.63
C GLU A 58 16.55 -4.06 1.08
N PRO A 59 16.41 -3.40 2.24
CA PRO A 59 15.16 -2.80 2.68
C PRO A 59 14.52 -1.94 1.59
N ALA A 60 13.20 -2.09 1.41
CA ALA A 60 12.46 -1.44 0.32
C ALA A 60 13.03 -1.69 -1.09
N PHE A 61 13.78 -2.79 -1.28
CA PHE A 61 14.48 -3.12 -2.51
C PHE A 61 15.54 -2.09 -2.94
N ASP A 62 16.05 -1.28 -2.01
CA ASP A 62 16.87 -0.09 -2.30
C ASP A 62 16.16 0.92 -3.23
N ASP A 63 14.81 0.92 -3.23
CA ASP A 63 13.98 1.82 -4.03
C ASP A 63 13.40 2.93 -3.12
N ALA A 64 13.88 4.16 -3.33
CA ALA A 64 13.45 5.34 -2.58
C ALA A 64 11.95 5.63 -2.76
N GLU A 65 11.34 5.28 -3.88
CA GLU A 65 9.90 5.44 -4.10
C GLU A 65 9.10 4.42 -3.30
N VAL A 66 9.58 3.18 -3.20
CA VAL A 66 8.95 2.17 -2.33
C VAL A 66 9.01 2.59 -0.86
N SER A 67 10.15 3.16 -0.45
CA SER A 67 10.32 3.72 0.88
C SER A 67 9.37 4.89 1.14
N SER A 68 9.22 5.82 0.18
CA SER A 68 8.34 6.99 0.34
C SER A 68 6.86 6.62 0.37
N LEU A 69 6.43 5.60 -0.40
CA LEU A 69 5.05 5.11 -0.38
C LEU A 69 4.63 4.59 1.01
N ALA A 70 5.54 3.99 1.77
CA ALA A 70 5.26 3.56 3.14
C ALA A 70 5.11 4.75 4.10
N GLY A 71 5.78 5.87 3.84
CA GLY A 71 5.67 7.09 4.63
C GLY A 71 4.32 7.83 4.49
N ARG A 72 3.51 7.47 3.48
CA ARG A 72 2.17 8.03 3.26
C ARG A 72 1.12 7.49 4.22
N GLU A 73 1.33 6.30 4.81
CA GLU A 73 0.44 5.77 5.84
C GLU A 73 1.06 6.02 7.22
N ALA A 74 0.43 6.91 8.00
CA ALA A 74 0.86 7.24 9.35
C ALA A 74 0.06 6.41 10.37
N PRO A 75 0.71 5.50 11.13
CA PRO A 75 0.05 4.79 12.21
C PRO A 75 -0.51 5.77 13.24
N GLN A 76 -1.72 5.47 13.73
CA GLN A 76 -2.43 6.31 14.68
C GLN A 76 -2.60 5.60 16.02
N GLU A 77 -2.04 6.20 17.07
CA GLU A 77 -2.40 5.87 18.44
C GLU A 77 -3.73 6.55 18.79
N ASP A 78 -4.84 5.94 18.37
CA ASP A 78 -6.19 6.55 18.43
C ASP A 78 -6.48 7.29 19.75
N GLY A 79 -6.15 6.65 20.87
CA GLY A 79 -6.28 7.20 22.22
C GLY A 79 -7.70 7.60 22.63
N TYR A 80 -8.68 7.49 21.71
CA TYR A 80 -10.02 8.01 21.81
C TYR A 80 -10.04 9.49 22.26
N ALA A 81 -9.24 10.32 21.59
CA ALA A 81 -9.17 11.75 21.86
C ALA A 81 -10.56 12.40 21.79
N GLY A 82 -10.86 13.29 22.74
CA GLY A 82 -12.18 13.92 22.92
C GLY A 82 -13.15 13.17 23.82
N LEU A 83 -13.03 11.83 23.96
CA LEU A 83 -13.96 11.07 24.79
C LEU A 83 -13.78 11.31 26.29
N SER A 84 -14.88 11.20 27.04
CA SER A 84 -14.85 11.09 28.51
C SER A 84 -14.10 9.83 28.96
N GLU A 85 -13.55 9.83 30.18
CA GLU A 85 -12.84 8.66 30.73
C GLU A 85 -13.72 7.40 30.73
N GLY A 86 -15.00 7.53 31.10
CA GLY A 86 -15.95 6.41 31.09
C GLY A 86 -16.18 5.83 29.69
N GLN A 87 -16.24 6.67 28.65
CA GLN A 87 -16.34 6.18 27.26
C GLN A 87 -15.04 5.55 26.77
N ARG A 88 -13.88 6.10 27.13
CA ARG A 88 -12.58 5.49 26.83
C ARG A 88 -12.47 4.10 27.45
N GLU A 89 -12.90 3.93 28.69
CA GLU A 89 -12.85 2.63 29.34
C GLU A 89 -13.79 1.62 28.69
N ARG A 90 -14.99 2.04 28.25
CA ARG A 90 -15.90 1.18 27.48
C ARG A 90 -15.30 0.75 26.13
N ALA A 91 -14.70 1.68 25.40
CA ALA A 91 -14.04 1.39 24.13
C ALA A 91 -12.89 0.38 24.31
N ARG A 92 -12.03 0.61 25.31
CA ARG A 92 -10.94 -0.31 25.67
C ARG A 92 -11.42 -1.67 26.17
N ALA A 93 -12.51 -1.69 26.94
CA ALA A 93 -13.13 -2.94 27.38
C ALA A 93 -13.61 -3.75 26.17
N GLN A 94 -14.21 -3.09 25.18
CA GLN A 94 -14.61 -3.73 23.95
C GLN A 94 -13.41 -4.22 23.12
N GLU A 95 -12.32 -3.48 23.02
CA GLU A 95 -11.07 -3.96 22.38
C GLU A 95 -10.52 -5.23 23.02
N ARG A 96 -10.72 -5.40 24.32
CA ARG A 96 -10.25 -6.57 25.07
C ARG A 96 -11.22 -7.75 25.05
N ASP A 97 -12.48 -7.55 24.62
CA ASP A 97 -13.49 -8.61 24.58
C ASP A 97 -13.11 -9.66 23.51
N PRO A 98 -12.80 -10.92 23.90
CA PRO A 98 -12.42 -11.96 22.93
C PRO A 98 -13.60 -12.42 22.06
N ALA A 99 -14.84 -12.17 22.47
CA ALA A 99 -16.03 -12.58 21.73
C ALA A 99 -16.48 -11.54 20.69
N ARG A 100 -15.89 -10.33 20.72
CA ARG A 100 -16.26 -9.23 19.82
C ARG A 100 -16.13 -9.61 18.35
N LEU A 101 -16.94 -8.98 17.51
CA LEU A 101 -16.72 -8.99 16.08
C LEU A 101 -15.76 -7.87 15.72
N VAL A 102 -14.80 -8.16 14.85
CA VAL A 102 -13.82 -7.20 14.35
C VAL A 102 -13.90 -7.18 12.83
N TYR A 103 -14.04 -5.99 12.26
CA TYR A 103 -13.87 -5.75 10.84
C TYR A 103 -12.71 -4.78 10.66
N SER A 104 -11.85 -5.05 9.69
CA SER A 104 -10.83 -4.10 9.25
C SER A 104 -11.34 -3.43 8.00
N LEU A 105 -11.40 -2.10 8.00
CA LEU A 105 -11.93 -1.29 6.91
C LEU A 105 -10.85 -0.29 6.47
N SER A 106 -10.63 -0.21 5.17
CA SER A 106 -9.89 0.85 4.49
C SER A 106 -10.90 1.68 3.71
N VAL A 107 -10.87 3.00 3.89
CA VAL A 107 -11.60 3.94 3.04
C VAL A 107 -10.61 4.92 2.44
N LEU A 108 -10.64 5.08 1.12
CA LEU A 108 -9.84 6.07 0.40
C LEU A 108 -10.80 7.02 -0.32
N TRP A 109 -10.46 8.31 -0.40
CA TRP A 109 -11.23 9.32 -1.12
C TRP A 109 -10.32 10.34 -1.78
N GLY A 110 -10.77 10.97 -2.86
CA GLY A 110 -9.97 11.93 -3.63
C GLY A 110 -9.85 11.53 -5.10
N ASP A 111 -8.80 12.00 -5.75
CA ASP A 111 -8.34 11.54 -7.06
C ASP A 111 -7.56 10.23 -6.87
N LEU A 112 -8.28 9.11 -6.80
CA LEU A 112 -7.68 7.76 -6.78
C LEU A 112 -7.11 7.38 -8.17
N GLN A 113 -7.03 8.33 -9.08
CA GLN A 113 -6.35 8.26 -10.34
C GLN A 113 -5.24 9.30 -10.28
N LEU A 114 -4.00 8.92 -10.48
CA LEU A 114 -2.96 9.95 -10.57
C LEU A 114 -3.27 10.83 -11.80
N PRO A 115 -3.00 12.14 -11.73
CA PRO A 115 -3.24 12.99 -12.88
C PRO A 115 -2.30 12.59 -14.03
N ASP A 116 -2.83 12.57 -15.26
CA ASP A 116 -2.08 12.17 -16.45
C ASP A 116 -0.93 13.16 -16.67
N TRP A 117 0.31 12.68 -16.56
CA TRP A 117 1.47 13.46 -16.97
C TRP A 117 1.45 13.46 -18.48
N ASP A 118 1.31 14.65 -19.07
CA ASP A 118 1.34 14.74 -20.51
C ASP A 118 2.67 14.22 -21.06
N ALA A 119 2.67 13.88 -22.36
CA ALA A 119 3.87 13.37 -23.02
C ALA A 119 5.07 14.34 -22.96
N THR A 120 4.82 15.60 -22.58
CA THR A 120 5.82 16.66 -22.41
C THR A 120 6.46 16.64 -21.03
N GLY A 121 5.93 15.87 -20.08
CA GLY A 121 6.42 15.78 -18.71
C GLY A 121 6.10 17.02 -17.89
N ASP A 122 5.18 17.85 -18.37
CA ASP A 122 4.72 19.00 -17.62
C ASP A 122 3.81 18.50 -16.48
N PRO A 123 3.94 19.09 -15.28
CA PRO A 123 3.06 18.72 -14.19
C PRO A 123 1.62 19.01 -14.63
N PRO A 124 0.68 18.11 -14.29
CA PRO A 124 -0.72 18.34 -14.59
C PRO A 124 -1.15 19.66 -13.95
N PRO A 125 -2.11 20.37 -14.59
CA PRO A 125 -2.61 21.61 -14.01
C PRO A 125 -3.08 21.35 -12.58
N GLU A 126 -2.69 22.24 -11.68
CA GLU A 126 -3.13 22.22 -10.30
C GLU A 126 -4.66 22.13 -10.28
N ARG A 127 -5.19 21.11 -9.61
CA ARG A 127 -6.63 20.95 -9.47
C ARG A 127 -7.11 21.87 -8.36
N ASP A 128 -8.31 22.42 -8.53
CA ASP A 128 -8.96 23.14 -7.44
C ASP A 128 -9.07 22.22 -6.21
N PRO A 129 -8.69 22.68 -5.01
CA PRO A 129 -8.77 21.88 -3.81
C PRO A 129 -10.20 21.38 -3.57
N LEU A 130 -10.34 20.08 -3.29
CA LEU A 130 -11.62 19.46 -2.98
C LEU A 130 -11.69 19.15 -1.48
N THR A 131 -12.73 19.64 -0.81
CA THR A 131 -12.97 19.39 0.61
C THR A 131 -13.74 18.09 0.83
N TRP A 132 -13.20 17.26 1.71
CA TRP A 132 -13.71 15.95 2.10
C TRP A 132 -14.03 15.83 3.59
N ASP A 133 -14.24 16.97 4.25
CA ASP A 133 -14.73 17.04 5.63
C ASP A 133 -15.88 16.06 5.83
N GLY A 134 -15.77 15.26 6.90
CA GLY A 134 -16.53 14.04 6.95
C GLY A 134 -16.62 13.40 8.32
N SER A 135 -17.40 12.33 8.35
CA SER A 135 -17.53 11.49 9.52
C SER A 135 -17.86 10.04 9.17
N MET A 136 -17.49 9.15 10.09
CA MET A 136 -17.86 7.75 10.06
C MET A 136 -18.56 7.43 11.38
N THR A 137 -19.79 6.91 11.31
CA THR A 137 -20.64 6.65 12.48
C THR A 137 -21.21 5.24 12.45
N LEU A 138 -21.11 4.54 13.58
CA LEU A 138 -21.76 3.25 13.82
C LEU A 138 -23.06 3.42 14.60
N SER A 139 -24.06 2.58 14.33
CA SER A 139 -25.24 2.48 15.20
C SER A 139 -24.92 1.94 16.60
N ASN A 140 -23.90 1.10 16.71
CA ASN A 140 -23.40 0.51 17.95
C ASN A 140 -21.96 0.01 17.76
N GLY A 141 -21.20 -0.06 18.86
CA GLY A 141 -19.83 -0.57 18.88
C GLY A 141 -18.78 0.52 19.06
N THR A 142 -17.59 0.29 18.52
CA THR A 142 -16.45 1.21 18.63
C THR A 142 -15.73 1.28 17.29
N ILE A 143 -15.44 2.50 16.82
CA ILE A 143 -14.52 2.74 15.69
C ILE A 143 -13.15 3.09 16.27
N LYS A 144 -12.13 2.32 15.94
CA LYS A 144 -10.73 2.64 16.27
C LYS A 144 -9.99 3.03 15.00
N VAL A 145 -9.46 4.24 14.93
CA VAL A 145 -8.56 4.62 13.83
C VAL A 145 -7.22 3.97 14.05
N VAL A 146 -6.71 3.35 12.99
CA VAL A 146 -5.45 2.60 13.01
C VAL A 146 -4.38 3.35 12.25
N SER A 147 -4.74 3.96 11.12
CA SER A 147 -3.82 4.75 10.32
C SER A 147 -4.56 5.90 9.63
N LEU A 148 -3.85 6.99 9.43
CA LEU A 148 -4.19 8.05 8.48
C LEU A 148 -3.43 7.78 7.19
N ILE A 149 -4.10 7.89 6.05
CA ILE A 149 -3.51 7.63 4.73
C ILE A 149 -3.45 8.97 4.01
N ASP A 150 -2.23 9.40 3.70
CA ASP A 150 -1.85 10.63 3.00
C ASP A 150 -2.21 11.98 3.63
N PHE A 151 -2.82 11.99 4.82
CA PHE A 151 -3.17 13.23 5.53
C PHE A 151 -1.98 14.19 5.65
N GLU A 152 -2.15 15.38 5.11
CA GLU A 152 -1.22 16.49 5.14
C GLU A 152 -1.35 17.22 6.48
N ARG A 153 -0.32 17.14 7.32
CA ARG A 153 -0.39 17.47 8.76
C ARG A 153 -0.94 18.85 9.13
N ASP A 154 -0.88 19.81 8.21
CA ASP A 154 -1.28 21.19 8.47
C ASP A 154 -2.72 21.48 7.97
N GLU A 155 -3.28 20.62 7.12
CA GLU A 155 -4.61 20.80 6.48
C GLU A 155 -5.59 19.71 6.92
N ASP A 156 -5.11 18.48 7.12
CA ASP A 156 -5.93 17.32 7.41
C ASP A 156 -5.72 16.81 8.84
N PHE A 157 -6.83 16.60 9.56
CA PHE A 157 -6.77 16.12 10.93
C PHE A 157 -8.07 15.48 11.39
N LEU A 158 -7.94 14.58 12.36
CA LEU A 158 -9.08 14.05 13.09
C LEU A 158 -9.62 15.10 14.07
N LEU A 159 -10.94 15.25 14.11
CA LEU A 159 -11.63 16.07 15.09
C LEU A 159 -11.78 15.33 16.43
N PRO A 160 -11.85 16.05 17.57
CA PRO A 160 -12.17 15.44 18.86
C PRO A 160 -13.49 14.66 18.80
N ARG A 161 -13.50 13.43 19.30
CA ARG A 161 -14.68 12.58 19.28
C ARG A 161 -15.67 12.95 20.38
N GLU A 162 -16.95 12.82 20.07
CA GLU A 162 -18.04 12.91 21.06
C GLU A 162 -18.46 11.53 21.58
N THR A 163 -18.32 10.49 20.75
CA THR A 163 -18.71 9.11 21.07
C THR A 163 -17.70 8.10 20.53
N ARG A 164 -17.68 6.89 21.10
CA ARG A 164 -16.80 5.80 20.61
C ARG A 164 -17.30 5.24 19.27
N GLU A 165 -18.57 5.46 18.98
CA GLU A 165 -19.27 5.06 17.77
C GLU A 165 -18.97 5.99 16.58
N SER A 166 -18.31 7.12 16.80
CA SER A 166 -18.04 8.11 15.76
C SER A 166 -16.57 8.52 15.68
N VAL A 167 -16.16 8.90 14.47
CA VAL A 167 -14.94 9.65 14.17
C VAL A 167 -15.28 10.67 13.10
N SER A 168 -14.74 11.88 13.22
CA SER A 168 -14.90 12.95 12.22
C SER A 168 -13.53 13.53 11.88
N TRP A 169 -13.41 14.15 10.71
CA TRP A 169 -12.14 14.70 10.21
C TRP A 169 -12.38 15.94 9.36
N VAL A 170 -11.31 16.72 9.21
CA VAL A 170 -11.12 17.72 8.16
C VAL A 170 -10.14 17.12 7.15
N SER A 171 -10.45 17.22 5.86
CA SER A 171 -9.59 16.70 4.78
C SER A 171 -9.77 17.53 3.52
N VAL A 172 -8.67 17.90 2.86
CA VAL A 172 -8.66 18.61 1.59
C VAL A 172 -7.65 17.95 0.66
N THR A 173 -8.08 17.59 -0.55
CA THR A 173 -7.16 17.02 -1.55
C THR A 173 -6.97 18.02 -2.70
N SER A 174 -5.72 18.35 -3.03
CA SER A 174 -5.36 19.19 -4.19
C SER A 174 -4.81 18.34 -5.34
N GLY A 175 -5.53 17.26 -5.66
CA GLY A 175 -5.02 16.11 -6.40
C GLY A 175 -4.53 15.00 -5.45
N GLY A 176 -4.38 13.78 -5.94
CA GLY A 176 -4.11 12.63 -5.07
C GLY A 176 -5.29 12.25 -4.20
N PHE A 177 -5.04 11.55 -3.09
CA PHE A 177 -6.09 10.96 -2.28
C PHE A 177 -5.70 10.87 -0.82
N ASP A 178 -6.72 10.92 0.03
CA ASP A 178 -6.63 10.68 1.46
C ASP A 178 -7.33 9.38 1.84
N GLY A 179 -7.18 8.97 3.09
CA GLY A 179 -7.97 7.88 3.61
C GLY A 179 -7.78 7.57 5.08
N LEU A 180 -8.58 6.61 5.53
CA LEU A 180 -8.50 6.05 6.87
C LEU A 180 -8.45 4.53 6.82
N ARG A 181 -7.62 3.97 7.71
CA ARG A 181 -7.73 2.58 8.11
C ARG A 181 -8.33 2.52 9.50
N VAL A 182 -9.40 1.75 9.66
CA VAL A 182 -10.11 1.63 10.94
C VAL A 182 -10.40 0.17 11.28
N LEU A 183 -10.52 -0.10 12.59
CA LEU A 183 -11.19 -1.30 13.09
C LEU A 183 -12.60 -0.93 13.54
N ILE A 184 -13.57 -1.70 13.07
CA ILE A 184 -14.94 -1.68 13.56
C ILE A 184 -15.09 -2.83 14.54
N LEU A 185 -15.31 -2.48 15.80
CA LEU A 185 -15.50 -3.42 16.89
C LEU A 185 -16.98 -3.44 17.23
N LEU A 186 -17.61 -4.61 17.19
CA LEU A 186 -19.01 -4.78 17.59
C LEU A 186 -19.11 -5.73 18.78
N PRO A 187 -20.04 -5.50 19.72
CA PRO A 187 -20.24 -6.41 20.84
C PRO A 187 -20.64 -7.80 20.33
N SER A 188 -20.31 -8.83 21.12
CA SER A 188 -20.71 -10.20 20.81
C SER A 188 -22.22 -10.41 21.02
N ASP A 189 -22.89 -11.06 20.06
CA ASP A 189 -24.29 -11.47 20.20
C ASP A 189 -24.40 -12.66 21.16
N SER A 190 -24.44 -12.38 22.45
CA SER A 190 -24.72 -13.39 23.45
C SER A 190 -26.21 -13.80 23.52
N THR A 191 -27.12 -13.09 22.82
CA THR A 191 -28.57 -13.21 23.02
C THR A 191 -29.39 -13.65 21.80
N GLY A 192 -28.76 -14.07 20.70
CA GLY A 192 -29.44 -14.82 19.62
C GLY A 192 -30.34 -14.00 18.69
N GLY A 193 -30.30 -12.66 18.75
CA GLY A 193 -30.96 -11.77 17.80
C GLY A 193 -30.13 -10.52 17.57
N ARG A 194 -29.31 -10.52 16.51
CA ARG A 194 -28.49 -9.37 16.14
C ARG A 194 -29.38 -8.26 15.62
N ALA A 195 -29.37 -7.10 16.27
CA ALA A 195 -29.85 -5.88 15.61
C ALA A 195 -28.94 -5.64 14.40
N VAL A 196 -29.52 -5.35 13.23
CA VAL A 196 -28.72 -5.03 12.04
C VAL A 196 -28.01 -3.71 12.31
N GLU A 197 -26.73 -3.81 12.64
CA GLU A 197 -25.88 -2.65 12.88
C GLU A 197 -25.50 -2.03 11.53
N THR A 198 -25.33 -0.71 11.53
CA THR A 198 -25.04 0.06 10.33
C THR A 198 -23.79 0.92 10.55
N LEU A 199 -23.02 1.08 9.48
CA LEU A 199 -21.93 2.02 9.35
C LEU A 199 -22.35 3.08 8.34
N THR A 200 -22.38 4.35 8.74
CA THR A 200 -22.62 5.47 7.83
C THR A 200 -21.32 6.25 7.66
N PHE A 201 -20.94 6.47 6.41
CA PHE A 201 -19.80 7.27 6.00
C PHE A 201 -20.31 8.52 5.27
N VAL A 202 -19.72 9.66 5.61
CA VAL A 202 -19.97 10.97 5.00
C VAL A 202 -18.61 11.60 4.70
N ALA A 203 -18.40 12.07 3.47
CA ALA A 203 -17.25 12.89 3.10
C ALA A 203 -17.68 13.88 2.00
N GLY A 204 -17.67 15.18 2.31
CA GLY A 204 -18.30 16.19 1.45
C GLY A 204 -19.77 15.85 1.19
N ASP A 205 -20.18 15.86 -0.08
CA ASP A 205 -21.55 15.52 -0.51
C ASP A 205 -21.80 14.00 -0.63
N PHE A 206 -20.76 13.17 -0.49
CA PHE A 206 -20.89 11.72 -0.59
C PHE A 206 -21.38 11.12 0.73
N VAL A 207 -22.45 10.32 0.65
CA VAL A 207 -23.03 9.59 1.80
C VAL A 207 -23.26 8.14 1.42
N LYS A 208 -22.78 7.22 2.24
CA LYS A 208 -23.02 5.78 2.07
C LYS A 208 -23.25 5.10 3.41
N THR A 209 -24.25 4.23 3.46
CA THR A 209 -24.53 3.38 4.61
C THR A 209 -24.38 1.90 4.23
N PHE A 210 -23.64 1.16 5.06
CA PHE A 210 -23.47 -0.29 4.95
C PHE A 210 -24.09 -0.96 6.17
N THR A 211 -24.67 -2.15 5.97
CA THR A 211 -24.92 -3.07 7.09
C THR A 211 -23.61 -3.73 7.50
N THR A 212 -23.50 -4.16 8.74
CA THR A 212 -22.26 -4.83 9.19
C THR A 212 -21.99 -6.16 8.49
N ASP A 213 -23.02 -6.80 7.94
CA ASP A 213 -22.86 -8.03 7.15
C ASP A 213 -22.22 -7.73 5.78
N ALA A 214 -22.53 -6.57 5.19
CA ALA A 214 -21.89 -6.13 3.95
C ALA A 214 -20.37 -5.92 4.12
N LEU A 215 -19.89 -5.66 5.35
CA LEU A 215 -18.47 -5.46 5.64
C LEU A 215 -17.63 -6.74 5.63
N GLU A 216 -18.23 -7.94 5.61
CA GLU A 216 -17.45 -9.19 5.67
C GLU A 216 -16.53 -9.37 4.45
N GLU A 217 -16.94 -8.85 3.29
CA GLU A 217 -16.19 -8.91 2.03
C GLU A 217 -16.39 -7.64 1.17
N LEU A 218 -16.54 -6.47 1.78
CA LEU A 218 -16.77 -5.22 1.06
C LEU A 218 -15.59 -4.88 0.14
N ASP A 219 -15.89 -4.62 -1.13
CA ASP A 219 -14.96 -4.11 -2.14
C ASP A 219 -15.79 -3.27 -3.12
N GLU A 220 -15.97 -1.97 -2.81
CA GLU A 220 -16.79 -1.05 -3.60
C GLU A 220 -15.96 0.19 -3.99
N LEU A 221 -16.08 0.63 -5.25
CA LEU A 221 -15.52 1.87 -5.77
C LEU A 221 -16.69 2.73 -6.28
N PHE A 222 -16.72 3.99 -5.88
CA PHE A 222 -17.72 4.98 -6.31
C PHE A 222 -17.04 6.11 -7.06
N GLU A 223 -17.46 6.34 -8.30
CA GLU A 223 -17.08 7.52 -9.07
C GLU A 223 -18.07 8.65 -8.77
N LEU A 224 -17.57 9.82 -8.36
CA LEU A 224 -18.40 10.97 -7.97
C LEU A 224 -18.53 12.04 -9.06
N GLY A 225 -17.78 11.91 -10.15
CA GLY A 225 -17.62 12.95 -11.18
C GLY A 225 -16.27 13.67 -11.06
N ASP A 226 -15.84 14.33 -12.13
CA ASP A 226 -14.60 15.13 -12.20
C ASP A 226 -13.29 14.39 -11.81
N GLY A 227 -13.31 13.05 -11.85
CA GLY A 227 -12.19 12.20 -11.45
C GLY A 227 -12.11 11.90 -9.95
N SER A 228 -13.06 12.41 -9.15
CA SER A 228 -13.13 12.11 -7.72
C SER A 228 -13.77 10.75 -7.48
N GLU A 229 -13.18 9.96 -6.58
CA GLU A 229 -13.58 8.60 -6.28
C GLU A 229 -13.57 8.34 -4.77
N VAL A 230 -14.38 7.38 -4.33
CA VAL A 230 -14.34 6.83 -2.97
C VAL A 230 -14.27 5.32 -3.04
N SER A 231 -13.25 4.72 -2.43
CA SER A 231 -13.05 3.28 -2.37
C SER A 231 -13.23 2.76 -0.95
N PHE A 232 -14.02 1.70 -0.80
CA PHE A 232 -14.21 0.97 0.44
C PHE A 232 -13.70 -0.45 0.28
N ARG A 233 -12.86 -0.88 1.22
CA ARG A 233 -12.50 -2.29 1.36
C ARG A 233 -12.57 -2.75 2.79
N ALA A 234 -13.37 -3.78 3.06
CA ALA A 234 -13.45 -4.37 4.38
C ALA A 234 -13.39 -5.89 4.34
N PHE A 235 -12.92 -6.45 5.46
CA PHE A 235 -13.05 -7.86 5.73
C PHE A 235 -13.21 -8.11 7.23
N ARG A 236 -13.82 -9.25 7.56
CA ARG A 236 -13.91 -9.71 8.94
C ARG A 236 -12.55 -10.24 9.42
N VAL A 237 -12.12 -9.74 10.57
CA VAL A 237 -10.95 -10.24 11.29
C VAL A 237 -11.44 -11.19 12.38
N ASN A 238 -10.91 -12.41 12.37
CA ASN A 238 -11.04 -13.31 13.51
C ASN A 238 -9.74 -13.27 14.32
N PRO A 239 -9.71 -12.63 15.51
CA PRO A 239 -8.50 -12.49 16.32
C PRO A 239 -7.90 -13.83 16.78
N LEU A 240 -8.69 -14.91 16.76
CA LEU A 240 -8.28 -16.26 17.15
C LEU A 240 -7.88 -17.12 15.95
N SER A 241 -8.05 -16.62 14.72
CA SER A 241 -7.70 -17.35 13.51
C SER A 241 -6.19 -17.42 13.31
N THR A 242 -5.72 -18.55 12.79
CA THR A 242 -4.35 -18.69 12.26
C THR A 242 -4.19 -18.09 10.86
N VAL A 243 -5.32 -17.76 10.21
CA VAL A 243 -5.38 -17.01 8.97
C VAL A 243 -5.26 -15.53 9.32
N ALA A 244 -4.14 -14.94 8.90
CA ALA A 244 -3.93 -13.51 8.91
C ALA A 244 -4.62 -12.88 7.70
N HIS A 245 -5.02 -11.63 7.86
CA HIS A 245 -5.59 -10.81 6.82
C HIS A 245 -4.88 -9.45 6.84
N GLY A 246 -4.99 -8.71 5.74
CA GLY A 246 -4.46 -7.37 5.67
C GLY A 246 -4.74 -6.71 4.32
N PHE A 247 -4.02 -5.61 4.09
CA PHE A 247 -4.15 -4.81 2.89
C PHE A 247 -2.85 -4.74 2.13
N CYS A 248 -2.93 -4.41 0.86
CA CYS A 248 -1.78 -4.03 0.07
C CYS A 248 -2.16 -2.82 -0.77
N SER A 249 -1.23 -1.90 -0.98
CA SER A 249 -1.47 -0.78 -1.89
C SER A 249 -0.14 -0.32 -2.48
N GLY A 250 -0.22 0.41 -3.59
CA GLY A 250 0.96 0.86 -4.28
C GLY A 250 0.68 1.54 -5.60
N ARG A 251 1.74 1.61 -6.41
CA ARG A 251 1.72 2.17 -7.75
C ARG A 251 2.09 1.12 -8.78
N TRP A 252 1.56 1.28 -9.97
CA TRP A 252 1.91 0.45 -11.12
C TRP A 252 2.08 1.34 -12.34
N GLY A 253 2.84 0.91 -13.33
CA GLY A 253 3.03 1.69 -14.55
C GLY A 253 3.77 0.90 -15.62
N TRP A 254 3.99 1.53 -16.76
CA TRP A 254 4.82 1.00 -17.83
C TRP A 254 6.18 1.70 -17.80
N ALA A 255 7.25 0.94 -17.99
CA ALA A 255 8.52 1.56 -18.37
C ALA A 255 8.46 1.94 -19.85
N GLU A 256 9.11 3.06 -20.21
CA GLU A 256 9.05 3.59 -21.58
C GLU A 256 9.61 2.57 -22.58
N GLY A 257 8.77 2.14 -23.52
CA GLY A 257 9.15 1.17 -24.55
C GLY A 257 9.01 -0.31 -24.16
N ASP A 258 8.55 -0.62 -22.94
CA ASP A 258 8.44 -1.99 -22.46
C ASP A 258 7.07 -2.62 -22.75
N SER A 259 7.06 -3.89 -23.15
CA SER A 259 5.86 -4.73 -23.24
C SER A 259 5.42 -5.29 -21.88
N VAL A 260 6.10 -4.90 -20.81
CA VAL A 260 5.91 -5.38 -19.45
C VAL A 260 5.84 -4.17 -18.53
N GLY A 261 4.79 -4.10 -17.74
CA GLY A 261 4.68 -3.07 -16.71
C GLY A 261 5.26 -3.54 -15.38
N THR A 262 5.48 -2.59 -14.48
CA THR A 262 5.99 -2.80 -13.13
C THR A 262 4.97 -2.35 -12.10
N PHE A 263 4.97 -2.98 -10.93
CA PHE A 263 4.24 -2.49 -9.77
C PHE A 263 5.11 -2.53 -8.53
N ARG A 264 4.81 -1.65 -7.58
CA ARG A 264 5.51 -1.54 -6.32
C ARG A 264 4.60 -0.99 -5.24
N GLY A 265 4.83 -1.36 -3.99
CA GLY A 265 4.00 -0.90 -2.90
C GLY A 265 4.35 -1.56 -1.57
N HIS A 266 3.36 -1.59 -0.68
CA HIS A 266 3.55 -2.05 0.68
C HIS A 266 2.49 -3.06 1.12
N TRP A 267 2.87 -3.88 2.09
CA TRP A 267 2.06 -4.96 2.64
C TRP A 267 1.71 -4.64 4.09
N ILE A 268 0.43 -4.56 4.41
CA ILE A 268 -0.09 -4.05 5.69
C ILE A 268 -0.89 -5.13 6.40
N GLY A 269 -0.73 -5.23 7.72
CA GLY A 269 -1.49 -6.14 8.58
C GLY A 269 -2.90 -5.65 8.88
N GLY A 270 -3.87 -6.56 8.86
CA GLY A 270 -5.28 -6.20 9.06
C GLY A 270 -5.68 -5.96 10.52
N GLN A 271 -4.91 -6.46 11.49
CA GLN A 271 -5.29 -6.41 12.92
C GLN A 271 -4.84 -5.12 13.60
N ASP A 272 -3.70 -4.58 13.19
CA ASP A 272 -3.03 -3.43 13.80
C ASP A 272 -2.64 -2.36 12.78
N GLY A 273 -2.94 -2.56 11.49
CA GLY A 273 -2.53 -1.66 10.41
C GLY A 273 -1.01 -1.54 10.28
N ALA A 274 -0.24 -2.41 10.94
CA ALA A 274 1.19 -2.32 10.91
C ALA A 274 1.71 -2.61 9.50
N LEU A 275 2.71 -1.85 9.08
CA LEU A 275 3.46 -2.15 7.88
C LEU A 275 4.26 -3.45 8.10
N PHE A 276 3.96 -4.49 7.32
CA PHE A 276 4.64 -5.79 7.39
C PHE A 276 5.84 -5.90 6.45
N GLY A 277 5.81 -5.17 5.33
CA GLY A 277 6.81 -5.34 4.29
C GLY A 277 6.55 -4.51 3.04
N TYR A 278 7.42 -4.72 2.07
CA TYR A 278 7.40 -4.08 0.76
C TYR A 278 7.17 -5.12 -0.33
N MET A 279 6.52 -4.71 -1.41
CA MET A 279 6.35 -5.56 -2.59
C MET A 279 6.79 -4.84 -3.85
N ARG A 280 7.35 -5.60 -4.79
CA ARG A 280 7.59 -5.15 -6.17
C ARG A 280 7.28 -6.29 -7.13
N GLY A 281 7.01 -5.97 -8.38
CA GLY A 281 6.69 -6.97 -9.37
C GLY A 281 6.53 -6.42 -10.78
N HIS A 282 6.10 -7.32 -11.66
CA HIS A 282 5.85 -7.08 -13.06
C HIS A 282 4.48 -7.62 -13.46
N TYR A 283 3.87 -7.02 -14.46
CA TYR A 283 2.63 -7.50 -15.05
C TYR A 283 2.67 -7.34 -16.58
N GLY A 284 1.86 -8.11 -17.28
CA GLY A 284 1.78 -8.04 -18.73
C GLY A 284 0.96 -9.17 -19.31
N VAL A 285 1.24 -9.50 -20.57
CA VAL A 285 0.60 -10.59 -21.30
C VAL A 285 1.62 -11.70 -21.55
N ASP A 286 1.33 -12.92 -21.11
CA ASP A 286 2.21 -14.07 -21.31
C ASP A 286 2.18 -14.64 -22.73
N ALA A 287 2.97 -15.68 -23.01
CA ALA A 287 3.02 -16.30 -24.35
C ALA A 287 1.71 -16.99 -24.76
N GLN A 288 0.75 -17.17 -23.84
CA GLN A 288 -0.58 -17.71 -24.09
C GLN A 288 -1.64 -16.61 -24.26
N GLY A 289 -1.24 -15.34 -24.23
CA GLY A 289 -2.17 -14.21 -24.34
C GLY A 289 -2.92 -13.90 -23.04
N ARG A 290 -2.48 -14.44 -21.90
CA ARG A 290 -3.14 -14.22 -20.60
C ARG A 290 -2.55 -13.02 -19.90
N GLN A 291 -3.41 -12.20 -19.30
CA GLN A 291 -3.03 -11.12 -18.41
C GLN A 291 -2.55 -11.71 -17.08
N VAL A 292 -1.28 -11.51 -16.75
CA VAL A 292 -0.61 -12.09 -15.59
C VAL A 292 0.17 -11.03 -14.83
N PHE A 293 0.34 -11.24 -13.53
CA PHE A 293 1.30 -10.48 -12.72
C PHE A 293 2.12 -11.42 -11.83
N PHE A 294 3.34 -11.00 -11.53
CA PHE A 294 4.29 -11.68 -10.66
C PHE A 294 4.96 -10.65 -9.76
N GLY A 295 5.28 -11.03 -8.53
CA GLY A 295 5.95 -10.14 -7.60
C GLY A 295 6.70 -10.87 -6.51
N LYS A 296 7.42 -10.06 -5.74
CA LYS A 296 8.19 -10.47 -4.57
C LYS A 296 7.78 -9.58 -3.40
N LEU A 297 7.53 -10.22 -2.27
CA LEU A 297 7.29 -9.59 -0.97
C LEU A 297 8.55 -9.74 -0.13
N ILE A 298 9.01 -8.65 0.48
CA ILE A 298 10.08 -8.62 1.46
C ILE A 298 9.59 -8.00 2.77
N HIS A 299 10.18 -8.39 3.87
CA HIS A 299 10.00 -7.78 5.18
C HIS A 299 10.63 -6.38 5.24
N LEU A 300 10.39 -5.65 6.33
CA LEU A 300 10.94 -4.31 6.54
C LEU A 300 12.48 -4.29 6.56
N ASP A 301 13.10 -5.38 7.00
CA ASP A 301 14.55 -5.59 7.06
C ASP A 301 15.13 -6.14 5.75
N GLY A 302 14.30 -6.31 4.71
CA GLY A 302 14.73 -6.88 3.42
C GLY A 302 14.65 -8.41 3.34
N GLY A 303 14.32 -9.10 4.45
CA GLY A 303 14.15 -10.55 4.46
C GLY A 303 13.07 -11.02 3.48
N PHE A 304 13.31 -12.11 2.76
CA PHE A 304 12.31 -12.65 1.83
C PHE A 304 11.01 -13.04 2.54
N GLY A 305 9.88 -12.45 2.13
CA GLY A 305 8.56 -12.70 2.69
C GLY A 305 7.70 -13.65 1.85
N GLY A 306 7.85 -13.65 0.53
CA GLY A 306 7.10 -14.53 -0.36
C GLY A 306 7.09 -14.09 -1.83
N PHE A 307 6.51 -14.93 -2.67
CA PHE A 307 6.17 -14.59 -4.06
C PHE A 307 4.71 -14.17 -4.16
N LEU A 308 4.41 -13.29 -5.11
CA LEU A 308 3.06 -12.94 -5.55
C LEU A 308 2.88 -13.45 -6.98
N ARG A 309 1.72 -14.01 -7.29
CA ARG A 309 1.35 -14.31 -8.68
C ARG A 309 -0.15 -14.31 -8.88
N GLY A 310 -0.61 -13.96 -10.07
CA GLY A 310 -2.03 -13.99 -10.39
C GLY A 310 -2.37 -13.41 -11.74
N HIS A 311 -3.60 -12.96 -11.86
CA HIS A 311 -4.19 -12.38 -13.06
C HIS A 311 -4.72 -10.99 -12.75
N TRP A 312 -4.68 -10.13 -13.75
CA TRP A 312 -5.35 -8.84 -13.74
C TRP A 312 -6.32 -8.81 -14.92
N GLU A 313 -7.37 -8.00 -14.79
CA GLU A 313 -8.41 -7.84 -15.80
C GLU A 313 -8.74 -6.36 -15.88
N ALA A 314 -8.61 -5.77 -17.07
CA ALA A 314 -9.16 -4.44 -17.33
C ALA A 314 -10.70 -4.52 -17.38
N ALA A 315 -11.37 -3.61 -16.69
CA ALA A 315 -12.80 -3.44 -16.81
C ALA A 315 -13.13 -3.00 -18.24
N GLY A 316 -13.97 -3.81 -18.92
CA GLY A 316 -14.37 -3.73 -20.32
C GLY A 316 -13.87 -2.53 -21.13
N THR A 317 -12.98 -2.79 -22.09
CA THR A 317 -12.56 -1.87 -23.17
C THR A 317 -13.68 -1.64 -24.19
N GLY A 318 -14.91 -1.42 -23.72
CA GLY A 318 -15.98 -0.92 -24.56
C GLY A 318 -15.46 0.30 -25.30
N GLN A 319 -15.72 0.35 -26.61
CA GLN A 319 -15.11 1.16 -27.67
C GLN A 319 -15.11 2.70 -27.49
N ASP A 320 -15.39 3.18 -26.28
CA ASP A 320 -15.32 4.58 -25.86
C ASP A 320 -13.93 4.85 -25.26
N ASP A 321 -12.97 5.07 -26.16
CA ASP A 321 -11.52 5.28 -25.95
C ASP A 321 -11.16 6.47 -25.02
N SER A 322 -12.16 7.13 -24.44
CA SER A 322 -12.00 8.25 -23.51
C SER A 322 -12.16 7.88 -22.05
N ARG A 323 -12.53 6.63 -21.73
CA ARG A 323 -12.63 6.17 -20.33
C ARG A 323 -11.30 5.63 -19.84
N ARG A 324 -10.81 6.25 -18.76
CA ARG A 324 -9.61 5.87 -18.02
C ARG A 324 -9.68 4.38 -17.64
N ALA A 325 -8.59 3.65 -17.85
CA ALA A 325 -8.59 2.22 -17.58
C ALA A 325 -8.62 1.98 -16.07
N HIS A 326 -9.50 1.09 -15.64
CA HIS A 326 -9.51 0.54 -14.30
C HIS A 326 -9.70 -0.96 -14.42
N GLY A 327 -9.46 -1.68 -13.35
CA GLY A 327 -9.60 -3.12 -13.40
C GLY A 327 -9.46 -3.80 -12.05
N ASN A 328 -9.48 -5.11 -12.12
CA ASN A 328 -9.36 -5.99 -10.97
C ASN A 328 -8.05 -6.77 -11.07
N PHE A 329 -7.53 -7.19 -9.93
CA PHE A 329 -6.49 -8.21 -9.87
C PHE A 329 -6.83 -9.25 -8.81
N GLN A 330 -6.42 -10.48 -9.05
CA GLN A 330 -6.58 -11.59 -8.12
C GLN A 330 -5.44 -12.59 -8.27
N GLY A 331 -5.04 -13.17 -7.16
CA GLY A 331 -3.92 -14.10 -7.16
C GLY A 331 -3.69 -14.76 -5.81
N GLU A 332 -2.48 -15.26 -5.66
CA GLU A 332 -2.01 -15.91 -4.46
C GLU A 332 -0.62 -15.40 -4.09
N TRP A 333 -0.27 -15.60 -2.83
CA TRP A 333 1.10 -15.45 -2.38
C TRP A 333 1.64 -16.79 -1.87
N ALA A 334 2.90 -17.05 -2.18
CA ALA A 334 3.57 -18.32 -1.99
C ALA A 334 4.85 -18.16 -1.17
N ASN A 335 5.22 -19.20 -0.42
CA ASN A 335 6.47 -19.20 0.33
C ASN A 335 7.69 -19.49 -0.58
N ALA A 336 8.90 -19.56 0.01
CA ALA A 336 10.15 -19.81 -0.71
C ALA A 336 10.19 -21.15 -1.49
N ARG A 337 9.33 -22.11 -1.13
CA ARG A 337 9.19 -23.40 -1.83
C ARG A 337 8.13 -23.35 -2.93
N GLY A 338 7.52 -22.20 -3.17
CA GLY A 338 6.44 -22.04 -4.13
C GLY A 338 5.10 -22.61 -3.67
N SER A 339 4.94 -22.97 -2.40
CA SER A 339 3.64 -23.41 -1.89
C SER A 339 2.77 -22.19 -1.61
N ALA A 340 1.59 -22.14 -2.21
CA ALA A 340 0.59 -21.12 -1.93
C ALA A 340 0.21 -21.14 -0.44
N VAL A 341 0.29 -19.98 0.19
CA VAL A 341 0.02 -19.78 1.63
C VAL A 341 -1.06 -18.74 1.88
N GLY A 342 -1.53 -18.06 0.83
CA GLY A 342 -2.69 -17.19 0.91
C GLY A 342 -3.11 -16.62 -0.44
N ARG A 343 -4.07 -15.70 -0.39
CA ARG A 343 -4.73 -15.07 -1.53
C ARG A 343 -4.54 -13.56 -1.48
N VAL A 344 -4.55 -12.93 -2.65
CA VAL A 344 -4.57 -11.48 -2.81
C VAL A 344 -5.62 -11.11 -3.85
N ARG A 345 -6.37 -10.03 -3.62
CA ARG A 345 -7.33 -9.47 -4.59
C ARG A 345 -7.41 -7.96 -4.43
N GLY A 346 -7.82 -7.25 -5.48
CA GLY A 346 -8.05 -5.82 -5.39
C GLY A 346 -8.39 -5.17 -6.72
N HIS A 347 -8.24 -3.85 -6.73
CA HIS A 347 -8.50 -2.98 -7.87
C HIS A 347 -7.25 -2.20 -8.24
N TRP A 348 -7.19 -1.81 -9.51
CA TRP A 348 -6.20 -0.88 -10.03
C TRP A 348 -6.91 0.17 -10.89
N SER A 349 -6.31 1.36 -10.96
CA SER A 349 -6.73 2.47 -11.81
C SER A 349 -5.52 3.00 -12.57
N GLU A 350 -5.70 3.33 -13.86
CA GLU A 350 -4.68 3.90 -14.74
C GLU A 350 -4.81 5.42 -14.77
N ALA A 351 -3.65 6.06 -14.84
CA ALA A 351 -3.48 7.50 -14.87
C ALA A 351 -3.00 7.98 -16.26
N GLY A 352 -3.54 7.40 -17.34
CA GLY A 352 -3.04 7.65 -18.70
C GLY A 352 -1.61 7.16 -18.88
N ARG A 353 -0.66 8.04 -19.21
CA ARG A 353 0.77 7.70 -19.32
C ARG A 353 1.50 7.68 -17.99
N ALA A 354 0.91 8.25 -16.94
CA ALA A 354 1.50 8.22 -15.61
C ALA A 354 1.29 6.86 -14.93
N PRO A 355 2.16 6.49 -13.97
CA PRO A 355 1.90 5.35 -13.11
C PRO A 355 0.53 5.48 -12.45
N GLY A 356 -0.28 4.43 -12.53
CA GLY A 356 -1.54 4.29 -11.81
C GLY A 356 -1.35 3.86 -10.36
N VAL A 357 -2.46 3.71 -9.64
CA VAL A 357 -2.48 3.19 -8.27
C VAL A 357 -3.21 1.85 -8.22
N PHE A 358 -2.88 1.05 -7.23
CA PHE A 358 -3.63 -0.15 -6.91
C PHE A 358 -3.81 -0.30 -5.42
N SER A 359 -4.90 -0.96 -5.05
CA SER A 359 -5.24 -1.25 -3.67
C SER A 359 -5.89 -2.63 -3.63
N GLY A 360 -5.47 -3.48 -2.69
CA GLY A 360 -6.01 -4.81 -2.47
C GLY A 360 -6.16 -5.20 -1.01
N ALA A 361 -6.72 -6.38 -0.80
CA ALA A 361 -6.66 -7.13 0.44
C ALA A 361 -6.00 -8.48 0.23
N TRP A 362 -5.41 -9.00 1.29
CA TRP A 362 -4.83 -10.34 1.33
C TRP A 362 -5.34 -11.12 2.52
N SER A 363 -5.33 -12.44 2.37
CA SER A 363 -5.55 -13.39 3.46
C SER A 363 -4.58 -14.55 3.32
N GLY A 364 -4.21 -15.20 4.41
CA GLY A 364 -3.29 -16.34 4.34
C GLY A 364 -2.75 -16.76 5.69
N ARG A 365 -1.89 -17.77 5.68
CA ARG A 365 -1.16 -18.17 6.89
C ARG A 365 -0.31 -16.99 7.36
N ARG A 366 -0.32 -16.70 8.67
CA ARG A 366 0.53 -15.64 9.24
C ARG A 366 1.98 -15.82 8.77
N ILE A 367 2.55 -14.76 8.19
CA ILE A 367 3.96 -14.72 7.83
C ILE A 367 4.73 -14.68 9.15
N THR A 368 5.30 -15.81 9.55
CA THR A 368 6.24 -15.85 10.66
C THR A 368 7.59 -15.48 10.10
N VAL A 369 8.13 -14.34 10.51
CA VAL A 369 9.55 -14.04 10.31
C VAL A 369 10.32 -15.19 10.94
N GLY A 370 11.04 -15.97 10.12
CA GLY A 370 11.89 -17.03 10.62
C GLY A 370 12.98 -16.38 11.45
N SER A 371 12.90 -16.54 12.77
CA SER A 371 13.92 -16.06 13.73
C SER A 371 15.25 -16.77 13.54
#